data_AF-A0A512ULZ2-F1
#
_entry.id   AF-A0A512ULZ2-F1
#
_cell.length_a   1.000
_cell.length_b   1.000
_cell.length_c   1.000
_cell.angle_alpha   90.00
_cell.angle_beta   90.00
_cell.angle_gamma   90.00
#
_symmetry.space_group_name_H-M   'P 1'
#
loop_
_entity.id
_entity.type
_entity.pdbx_description
1 polymer ?
#
loop_
_entity_poly.entity_id
_entity_poly.type
_entity_poly.pdbx_seq_one_letter_code
_entity_poly.pdbx_strand_id
1 'polypeptide(L)'
;MTNFKLTKELAALISESSLSSEDKASYLENDTIGHDSLVKFYHECRPKASMLELLKTTQLVVPNKNVPNEAVPKTKEFIQTMETLRLRAKEEEYQRLVNPSLARNTLYEPKFDDEPFDTVRQHKETKNHITTMFNIFISVASVVYAIWYWTGSSWG
;
A
#
# COMPACT_ATOMS: atom_id res chain seq x y z
N MET A 1 15.32 3.36 19.29
CA MET A 1 15.64 3.18 20.71
C MET A 1 14.34 3.12 21.50
N THR A 2 14.06 1.99 22.13
CA THR A 2 12.91 1.81 23.03
C THR A 2 13.37 2.14 24.45
N ASN A 3 12.68 3.08 25.09
CA ASN A 3 12.97 3.52 26.44
C ASN A 3 11.85 3.04 27.38
N PHE A 4 12.24 2.60 28.57
CA PHE A 4 11.34 2.13 29.62
C PHE A 4 11.40 3.10 30.79
N LYS A 5 10.25 3.46 31.34
CA LYS A 5 10.14 4.31 32.52
C LYS A 5 10.48 3.51 33.78
N LEU A 6 11.20 4.14 34.70
CA LEU A 6 11.50 3.59 36.01
C LEU A 6 10.19 3.46 36.82
N THR A 7 9.72 2.23 37.00
CA THR A 7 8.56 1.94 37.85
C THR A 7 9.03 1.68 39.28
N LYS A 8 8.17 1.90 40.29
CA LYS A 8 8.50 1.66 41.71
C LYS A 8 9.03 0.24 41.95
N GLU A 9 8.45 -0.74 41.28
CA GLU A 9 8.90 -2.15 41.34
C GLU A 9 10.30 -2.33 40.74
N LEU A 10 10.57 -1.71 39.60
CA LEU A 10 11.89 -1.78 38.96
C LEU A 10 12.96 -1.07 39.81
N ALA A 11 12.62 0.08 40.41
CA ALA A 11 13.51 0.80 41.31
C ALA A 11 13.85 -0.03 42.57
N ALA A 12 12.87 -0.73 43.15
CA ALA A 12 13.10 -1.65 44.25
C ALA A 12 14.04 -2.80 43.83
N LEU A 13 13.78 -3.42 42.68
CA LEU A 13 14.63 -4.49 42.15
C LEU A 13 16.07 -4.03 41.86
N ILE A 14 16.27 -2.80 41.38
CA ILE A 14 17.60 -2.22 41.18
C ILE A 14 18.29 -1.91 42.52
N SER A 15 17.54 -1.50 43.53
CA SER A 15 18.09 -1.24 44.86
C SER A 15 18.56 -2.52 45.56
N GLU A 16 17.78 -3.61 45.43
CA GLU A 16 18.04 -4.93 46.01
C GLU A 16 19.09 -5.75 45.24
N SER A 17 19.37 -5.40 43.97
CA SER A 17 20.30 -6.16 43.14
C SER A 17 21.76 -6.00 43.56
N SER A 18 22.63 -6.88 43.07
CA SER A 18 24.07 -6.87 43.36
C SER A 18 24.90 -5.92 42.46
N LEU A 19 24.27 -4.91 41.84
CA LEU A 19 24.97 -3.98 40.94
C LEU A 19 25.97 -3.09 41.67
N SER A 20 26.97 -2.64 40.91
CA SER A 20 27.89 -1.59 41.34
C SER A 20 27.10 -0.36 41.80
N SER A 21 27.55 0.26 42.89
CA SER A 21 26.89 1.45 43.46
C SER A 21 26.80 2.60 42.46
N GLU A 22 27.72 2.66 41.50
CA GLU A 22 27.78 3.67 40.44
C GLU A 22 26.70 3.45 39.37
N ASP A 23 26.52 2.21 38.92
CA ASP A 23 25.47 1.85 37.95
C ASP A 23 24.07 2.04 38.56
N LYS A 24 23.89 1.70 39.83
CA LYS A 24 22.63 1.96 40.56
C LYS A 24 22.29 3.44 40.59
N ALA A 25 23.26 4.30 40.89
CA ALA A 25 23.05 5.75 40.90
C ALA A 25 22.65 6.25 39.50
N SER A 26 23.32 5.76 38.45
CA SER A 26 23.02 6.14 37.06
C SER A 26 21.60 5.74 36.62
N TYR A 27 21.11 4.58 37.04
CA TYR A 27 19.75 4.12 36.69
C TYR A 27 18.66 4.78 37.53
N LEU A 28 18.96 5.22 38.75
CA LEU A 28 18.02 5.93 39.60
C LEU A 28 17.93 7.42 39.26
N GLU A 29 19.02 8.03 38.78
CA GLU A 29 19.02 9.43 38.35
C GLU A 29 18.27 9.63 37.03
N ASN A 30 18.36 8.67 36.11
CA ASN A 30 17.63 8.68 34.85
C ASN A 30 16.24 8.04 35.02
N ASP A 31 15.16 8.83 34.97
CA ASP A 31 13.76 8.33 35.01
C ASP A 31 13.41 7.34 33.86
N THR A 32 14.33 7.16 32.91
CA THR A 32 14.21 6.24 31.79
C THR A 32 15.44 5.37 31.59
N ILE A 33 15.22 4.09 31.33
CA ILE A 33 16.24 3.08 31.03
C ILE A 33 16.07 2.60 29.58
N GLY A 34 17.16 2.57 28.82
CA GLY A 34 17.17 2.02 27.46
C GLY A 34 17.10 0.49 27.45
N HIS A 35 16.60 -0.09 26.36
CA HIS A 35 16.51 -1.55 26.21
C HIS A 35 17.84 -2.27 26.43
N ASP A 36 18.94 -1.76 25.86
CA ASP A 36 20.26 -2.40 25.96
C ASP A 36 20.76 -2.44 27.40
N SER A 37 20.52 -1.38 28.17
CA SER A 37 20.86 -1.32 29.59
C SER A 37 20.01 -2.26 30.44
N LEU A 38 18.71 -2.38 30.12
CA LEU A 38 17.81 -3.32 30.80
C LEU A 38 18.20 -4.78 30.50
N VAL A 39 18.68 -5.06 29.29
CA VAL A 39 19.18 -6.37 28.90
C VAL A 39 20.45 -6.72 29.68
N LYS A 40 21.40 -5.80 29.77
CA LYS A 40 22.62 -5.97 30.60
C LYS A 40 22.28 -6.23 32.07
N PHE A 41 21.37 -5.42 32.64
CA PHE A 41 20.86 -5.59 34.00
C PHE A 41 20.30 -7.00 34.25
N TYR A 42 19.50 -7.53 33.32
CA TYR A 42 18.93 -8.87 33.44
C TYR A 42 20.01 -9.96 33.37
N HIS A 43 21.01 -9.81 32.50
CA HIS A 43 22.08 -10.79 32.37
C HIS A 43 22.95 -10.87 33.62
N GLU A 44 23.22 -9.74 34.26
CA GLU A 44 24.09 -9.65 35.44
C GLU A 44 23.38 -10.08 36.73
N CYS A 45 22.15 -9.62 36.94
CA CYS A 45 21.45 -9.81 38.22
C CYS A 45 20.39 -10.91 38.22
N ARG A 46 19.87 -11.31 37.05
CA ARG A 46 18.74 -12.25 36.89
C ARG A 46 17.66 -12.14 38.00
N PRO A 47 17.06 -10.96 38.21
CA PRO A 47 16.14 -10.74 39.33
C PRO A 47 14.81 -11.51 39.21
N LYS A 48 14.47 -12.02 38.01
CA LYS A 48 13.27 -12.81 37.74
C LYS A 48 13.58 -14.01 36.85
N ALA A 49 12.64 -14.96 36.79
CA ALA A 49 12.80 -16.20 36.03
C ALA A 49 12.87 -15.97 34.52
N SER A 50 12.21 -14.92 34.01
CA SER A 50 12.24 -14.56 32.60
C SER A 50 12.31 -13.05 32.38
N MET A 51 12.98 -12.63 31.31
CA MET A 51 13.03 -11.23 30.84
C MET A 51 11.63 -10.65 30.64
N LEU A 52 10.67 -11.48 30.20
CA LEU A 52 9.30 -11.05 29.99
C LEU A 52 8.64 -10.63 31.31
N GLU A 53 8.93 -11.33 32.40
CA GLU A 53 8.43 -10.97 33.73
C GLU A 53 9.06 -9.68 34.27
N LEU A 54 10.30 -9.39 33.86
CA LEU A 54 10.94 -8.10 34.14
C LEU A 54 10.27 -6.99 33.33
N LEU A 55 10.04 -7.19 32.02
CA LEU A 55 9.35 -6.22 31.16
C LEU A 55 7.92 -5.93 31.61
N LYS A 56 7.21 -6.89 32.22
CA LYS A 56 5.89 -6.65 32.82
C LYS A 56 5.93 -5.64 33.98
N THR A 57 7.07 -5.48 34.64
CA THR A 57 7.26 -4.50 35.72
C THR A 57 7.73 -3.14 35.23
N THR A 58 7.99 -3.00 33.92
CA THR A 58 8.41 -1.75 33.31
C THR A 58 7.27 -1.13 32.50
N GLN A 59 7.32 0.18 32.33
CA GLN A 59 6.35 0.91 31.51
C GLN A 59 7.05 1.47 30.28
N LEU A 60 6.57 1.15 29.08
CA LEU A 60 7.16 1.66 27.84
C LEU A 60 6.90 3.17 27.72
N VAL A 61 7.95 3.95 27.45
CA VAL A 61 7.82 5.37 27.09
C VAL A 61 7.45 5.44 25.61
N VAL A 62 6.18 5.72 25.35
CA VAL A 62 5.70 5.96 23.99
C VAL A 62 5.95 7.42 23.65
N PRO A 63 6.80 7.74 22.66
CA PRO A 63 7.01 9.12 22.26
C PRO A 63 5.69 9.69 21.75
N ASN A 64 5.36 10.92 22.16
CA ASN A 64 4.20 11.61 21.63
C ASN A 64 4.45 11.91 20.14
N LYS A 65 3.83 11.13 19.25
CA LYS A 65 3.91 11.32 17.79
C LYS A 65 2.93 12.38 17.28
N ASN A 66 2.06 12.89 18.15
CA ASN A 66 1.11 13.96 17.82
C ASN A 66 1.74 15.35 17.96
N VAL A 67 3.03 15.48 17.66
CA VAL A 67 3.64 16.81 17.53
C VAL A 67 3.17 17.36 16.19
N PRO A 68 2.53 18.55 16.16
CA PRO A 68 2.17 19.19 14.91
C PRO A 68 3.41 19.30 14.03
N ASN A 69 3.37 18.70 12.83
CA ASN A 69 4.47 18.77 11.87
C ASN A 69 4.45 20.13 11.15
N GLU A 70 4.32 21.22 11.90
CA GLU A 70 4.26 22.60 11.42
C GLU A 70 5.60 23.07 10.85
N ALA A 71 6.70 22.46 11.32
CA ALA A 71 8.05 22.83 10.93
C ALA A 71 8.46 22.34 9.53
N VAL A 72 7.79 21.33 8.98
CA VAL A 72 8.16 20.75 7.68
C VAL A 72 7.22 21.29 6.60
N PRO A 73 7.68 22.21 5.73
CA PRO A 73 6.85 22.70 4.64
C PRO A 73 6.50 21.56 3.67
N LYS A 74 5.25 21.55 3.19
CA LYS A 74 4.80 20.59 2.17
C LYS A 74 5.62 20.74 0.89
N THR A 75 5.95 19.63 0.24
CA THR A 75 6.63 19.66 -1.05
C THR A 75 5.71 20.22 -2.14
N LYS A 76 6.29 20.84 -3.17
CA LYS A 76 5.52 21.41 -4.29
C LYS A 76 4.69 20.36 -5.03
N GLU A 77 5.27 19.18 -5.25
CA GLU A 77 4.60 18.03 -5.86
C GLU A 77 3.41 17.55 -5.04
N PHE A 78 3.54 17.55 -3.70
CA PHE A 78 2.44 17.20 -2.81
C PHE A 78 1.29 18.20 -2.91
N ILE A 79 1.58 19.50 -3.03
CA ILE A 79 0.54 20.52 -3.19
C ILE A 79 -0.20 20.34 -4.53
N GLN A 80 0.54 20.13 -5.62
CA GLN A 80 -0.05 19.92 -6.95
C GLN A 80 -0.95 18.67 -7.00
N THR A 81 -0.46 17.54 -6.47
CA THR A 81 -1.26 16.30 -6.40
C THR A 81 -2.49 16.48 -5.52
N MET A 82 -2.38 17.19 -4.41
CA MET A 82 -3.50 17.51 -3.54
C MET A 82 -4.57 18.37 -4.24
N GLU A 83 -4.17 19.34 -5.06
CA GLU A 83 -5.09 20.15 -5.86
C GLU A 83 -5.82 19.30 -6.90
N THR A 84 -5.09 18.44 -7.64
CA THR A 84 -5.70 17.52 -8.60
C THR A 84 -6.71 16.59 -7.95
N LEU A 85 -6.39 16.01 -6.79
CA LEU A 85 -7.30 15.14 -6.06
C LEU A 85 -8.56 15.88 -5.59
N ARG A 86 -8.42 17.15 -5.18
CA ARG A 86 -9.58 17.99 -4.82
C ARG A 86 -10.48 18.28 -6.00
N LEU A 87 -9.92 18.51 -7.18
CA LEU A 87 -10.71 18.72 -8.40
C LEU A 87 -11.45 17.43 -8.79
N ARG A 88 -10.76 16.28 -8.75
CA ARG A 88 -11.37 14.97 -9.02
C ARG A 88 -12.52 14.65 -8.06
N ALA A 89 -12.35 14.91 -6.76
CA ALA A 89 -13.40 14.69 -5.77
C ALA A 89 -14.64 15.56 -6.03
N LYS A 90 -14.45 16.83 -6.43
CA LYS A 90 -15.55 17.73 -6.79
C LYS A 90 -16.27 17.27 -8.06
N GLU A 91 -15.53 16.77 -9.04
CA GLU A 91 -16.11 16.21 -10.26
C GLU A 91 -16.92 14.95 -9.96
N GLU A 92 -16.39 14.03 -9.16
CA GLU A 92 -17.11 12.83 -8.73
C GLU A 92 -18.41 13.19 -7.98
N GLU A 93 -18.37 14.20 -7.12
CA GLU A 93 -19.56 14.71 -6.44
C GLU A 93 -20.56 15.29 -7.44
N TYR A 94 -20.11 16.08 -8.41
CA TYR A 94 -20.97 16.62 -9.46
C TYR A 94 -21.63 15.53 -10.31
N GLN A 95 -20.86 14.52 -10.72
CA GLN A 95 -21.37 13.39 -11.48
C GLN A 95 -22.44 12.61 -10.70
N ARG A 96 -22.28 12.45 -9.38
CA ARG A 96 -23.30 11.83 -8.51
C ARG A 96 -24.60 12.63 -8.48
N LEU A 97 -24.53 13.96 -8.52
CA LEU A 97 -25.71 14.83 -8.52
C LEU A 97 -26.45 14.84 -9.86
N VAL A 98 -25.70 14.84 -10.97
CA VAL A 98 -26.27 14.86 -12.32
C VAL A 98 -26.85 13.50 -12.71
N ASN A 99 -26.18 12.40 -12.35
CA ASN A 99 -26.59 11.04 -12.69
C ASN A 99 -26.79 10.18 -11.42
N PRO A 100 -27.93 10.33 -10.72
CA PRO A 100 -28.20 9.57 -9.50
C PRO A 100 -28.32 8.06 -9.73
N SER A 101 -28.50 7.59 -10.97
CA SER A 101 -28.50 6.16 -11.30
C SER A 101 -27.11 5.51 -11.24
N LEU A 102 -26.02 6.28 -11.40
CA LEU A 102 -24.63 5.85 -11.24
C LEU A 102 -24.19 5.80 -9.77
N ALA A 103 -25.05 6.24 -8.83
CA ALA A 103 -24.75 6.20 -7.40
C ALA A 103 -24.67 4.78 -6.81
N ARG A 104 -25.02 3.75 -7.60
CA ARG A 104 -24.78 2.33 -7.26
C ARG A 104 -23.46 1.82 -7.84
N ASN A 105 -22.40 2.63 -7.71
CA ASN A 105 -21.04 2.26 -8.07
C ASN A 105 -20.55 1.15 -7.11
N THR A 106 -21.02 -0.07 -7.35
CA THR A 106 -20.55 -1.28 -6.67
C THR A 106 -19.14 -1.60 -7.15
N LEU A 107 -18.35 -2.29 -6.33
CA LEU A 107 -16.94 -2.68 -6.58
C LEU A 107 -16.66 -3.36 -7.95
N TYR A 108 -17.68 -3.67 -8.73
CA TYR A 108 -17.62 -4.38 -10.02
C TYR A 108 -17.99 -3.51 -11.22
N GLU A 109 -18.34 -2.24 -11.01
CA GLU A 109 -18.64 -1.34 -12.13
C GLU A 109 -17.32 -0.75 -12.66
N PRO A 110 -16.99 -0.94 -13.95
CA PRO A 110 -15.77 -0.40 -14.51
C PRO A 110 -15.86 1.12 -14.42
N LYS A 111 -14.99 1.71 -13.60
CA LYS A 111 -14.81 3.16 -13.55
C LYS A 111 -14.57 3.63 -14.98
N PHE A 112 -15.45 4.48 -15.47
CA PHE A 112 -15.46 4.95 -16.86
C PHE A 112 -14.14 5.63 -17.30
N ASP A 113 -13.22 5.95 -16.38
CA ASP A 113 -11.99 6.68 -16.67
C ASP A 113 -10.68 5.99 -16.26
N ASP A 114 -10.68 4.80 -15.63
CA ASP A 114 -9.44 4.13 -15.22
C ASP A 114 -8.96 3.03 -16.20
N GLU A 115 -9.68 2.72 -17.29
CA GLU A 115 -9.18 1.87 -18.39
C GLU A 115 -9.24 2.59 -19.75
N PRO A 116 -8.09 2.86 -20.41
CA PRO A 116 -8.08 3.37 -21.78
C PRO A 116 -8.53 2.35 -22.84
N PHE A 117 -8.89 1.12 -22.43
CA PHE A 117 -9.11 0.00 -23.34
C PHE A 117 -10.30 -0.85 -22.88
N ASP A 118 -11.51 -0.45 -23.25
CA ASP A 118 -12.69 -1.31 -23.20
C ASP A 118 -12.51 -2.46 -24.22
N THR A 119 -11.79 -3.50 -23.80
CA THR A 119 -11.44 -4.70 -24.59
C THR A 119 -12.67 -5.39 -25.16
N VAL A 120 -13.81 -5.31 -24.46
CA VAL A 120 -15.05 -5.98 -24.86
C VAL A 120 -15.66 -5.32 -26.10
N ARG A 121 -15.59 -3.99 -26.22
CA ARG A 121 -16.03 -3.29 -27.44
C ARG A 121 -15.11 -3.55 -28.63
N GLN A 122 -13.81 -3.53 -28.41
CA GLN A 122 -12.82 -3.83 -29.46
C GLN A 122 -12.93 -5.27 -29.98
N HIS A 123 -13.21 -6.25 -29.11
CA HIS A 123 -13.44 -7.64 -29.54
C HIS A 123 -14.70 -7.80 -30.40
N LYS A 124 -15.74 -6.97 -30.20
CA LYS A 124 -16.96 -7.03 -30.99
C LYS A 124 -16.76 -6.41 -32.38
N GLU A 125 -16.05 -5.29 -32.45
CA GLU A 125 -15.75 -4.60 -33.71
C GLU A 125 -14.76 -5.41 -34.56
N THR A 126 -13.69 -5.94 -33.97
CA THR A 126 -12.69 -6.77 -34.68
C THR A 126 -13.31 -8.03 -35.30
N LYS A 127 -14.24 -8.72 -34.61
CA LYS A 127 -14.94 -9.89 -35.16
C LYS A 127 -15.71 -9.56 -36.44
N ASN A 128 -16.42 -8.43 -36.46
CA ASN A 128 -17.16 -8.01 -37.65
C ASN A 128 -16.21 -7.71 -38.82
N HIS A 129 -15.09 -7.02 -38.57
CA HIS A 129 -14.09 -6.73 -39.61
C HIS A 129 -13.41 -7.99 -40.15
N ILE A 130 -13.13 -8.99 -39.30
CA ILE A 130 -12.55 -10.27 -39.72
C ILE A 130 -13.49 -11.02 -40.66
N THR A 131 -14.80 -11.08 -40.34
CA THR A 131 -15.78 -11.74 -41.21
C THR A 131 -15.88 -11.06 -42.58
N THR A 132 -15.86 -9.74 -42.63
CA THR A 132 -15.85 -8.99 -43.90
C THR A 132 -14.59 -9.28 -44.72
N MET A 133 -13.41 -9.29 -44.08
CA MET A 133 -12.14 -9.59 -44.75
C MET A 133 -12.11 -11.02 -45.31
N PHE A 134 -12.63 -11.99 -44.56
CA PHE A 134 -12.72 -13.38 -45.00
C PHE A 134 -13.62 -13.57 -46.22
N ASN A 135 -14.76 -12.85 -46.26
CA ASN A 135 -15.67 -12.90 -47.40
C ASN A 135 -15.03 -12.31 -48.67
N ILE A 136 -14.29 -11.21 -48.54
CA ILE A 136 -13.52 -10.63 -49.65
C ILE A 136 -12.45 -11.62 -50.14
N PHE A 137 -11.72 -12.27 -49.22
CA PHE A 137 -10.69 -13.24 -49.58
C PHE A 137 -11.26 -14.44 -50.36
N ILE A 138 -12.39 -15.00 -49.91
CA ILE A 138 -13.09 -16.08 -50.62
C ILE A 138 -13.57 -15.62 -52.01
N SER A 139 -14.12 -14.41 -52.11
CA SER A 139 -14.55 -13.86 -53.39
C SER A 139 -13.40 -13.75 -54.39
N VAL A 140 -12.24 -13.25 -53.95
CA VAL A 140 -11.06 -13.12 -54.81
C VAL A 140 -10.48 -14.49 -55.16
N ALA A 141 -10.37 -15.40 -54.19
CA ALA A 141 -9.89 -16.76 -54.41
C ALA A 141 -10.77 -17.53 -55.40
N SER A 142 -12.10 -17.34 -55.36
CA SER A 142 -13.03 -17.94 -56.31
C SER A 142 -12.80 -17.46 -57.74
N VAL A 143 -12.52 -16.16 -57.93
CA VAL A 143 -12.24 -15.59 -59.26
C VAL A 143 -10.90 -16.11 -59.80
N VAL A 144 -9.86 -16.13 -58.95
CA VAL A 144 -8.55 -16.69 -59.33
C VAL A 144 -8.67 -18.17 -59.68
N TYR A 145 -9.41 -18.95 -58.89
CA TYR A 145 -9.67 -20.35 -59.17
C TYR A 145 -10.43 -20.53 -60.49
N ALA A 146 -11.45 -19.71 -60.75
CA ALA A 146 -12.20 -19.75 -62.00
C ALA A 146 -11.30 -19.44 -63.22
N ILE A 147 -10.44 -18.41 -63.12
CA ILE A 147 -9.47 -18.08 -64.18
C ILE A 147 -8.47 -19.23 -64.36
N TRP A 148 -7.92 -19.78 -63.27
CA TRP A 148 -6.97 -20.88 -63.34
C TRP A 148 -7.58 -22.16 -63.92
N TYR A 149 -8.80 -22.52 -63.50
CA TYR A 149 -9.56 -23.64 -64.04
C TYR A 149 -9.87 -23.43 -65.53
N TRP A 150 -10.29 -22.23 -65.92
CA TRP A 150 -10.62 -21.94 -67.32
C TRP A 150 -9.37 -21.92 -68.19
N THR A 151 -8.29 -21.27 -67.75
CA THR A 151 -7.00 -21.22 -68.48
C THR A 151 -6.30 -22.58 -68.55
N GLY A 152 -6.40 -23.41 -67.51
CA GLY A 152 -5.89 -24.78 -67.51
C GLY A 152 -6.74 -25.78 -68.31
N SER A 153 -8.05 -25.54 -68.43
CA SER A 153 -8.98 -26.44 -69.14
C SER A 153 -9.26 -26.05 -70.60
N SER A 154 -8.90 -24.83 -71.03
CA SER A 154 -9.02 -24.35 -72.42
C SER A 154 -7.73 -24.50 -73.25
N TRP A 155 -6.61 -24.91 -72.64
CA TRP A 155 -5.35 -25.24 -73.31
C TRP A 155 -4.98 -26.72 -73.15
N GLY A 156 -6.01 -27.58 -73.18
CA GLY A 156 -5.90 -29.03 -73.37
C GLY A 156 -6.64 -29.44 -74.64
#